data_AF-A0A942ZUT3-F1
#
_entry.id   AF-A0A942ZUT3-F1
#
_cell.length_a   1.000
_cell.length_b   1.000
_cell.length_c   1.000
_cell.angle_alpha   90.00
_cell.angle_beta   90.00
_cell.angle_gamma   90.00
#
_symmetry.space_group_name_H-M   'P 1'
#
loop_
_entity.id
_entity.type
_entity.pdbx_description
1 polymer ?
#
loop_
_entity_poly.entity_id
_entity_poly.type
_entity_poly.pdbx_seq_one_letter_code
_entity_poly.pdbx_strand_id
1 'polypeptide(L)'
;MMEMHSFLKAKATEIPSPDDEENVSACDLFGFLFRISQWIQTTPSAYRHEDGEANAVYVWFDDVAFAEEDFLQMFGMDLVLLRTRWKIDIFGMEDSSQETVWLALEEADRRVYGVQKTLSGRPVDTIQSLCLRIQCLSSAQSEVLYVLIAAANWKSGAAALDWKYGPFLLEENLALPIQNSCFCYGSVFEEIEPEDMLRILTFQQKIILWTGFLKNGFDYAEFEWLYNTISKAAVSNRTEWELSLHTTMQNLKYTIQVSPNDFELYDGHGARRYFNFNSTSYAERAFLKILFPLNT
;
A
#
# COMPACT_ATOMS: atom_id res chain seq x y z
N MET A 1 -25.25 16.00 3.69
CA MET A 1 -24.38 15.07 4.45
C MET A 1 -25.09 14.79 5.76
N MET A 2 -25.44 13.54 6.05
CA MET A 2 -26.05 13.18 7.33
C MET A 2 -24.96 13.22 8.39
N GLU A 3 -25.09 14.06 9.42
CA GLU A 3 -24.15 14.06 10.53
C GLU A 3 -24.32 12.75 11.31
N MET A 4 -23.22 12.06 11.59
CA MET A 4 -23.23 10.80 12.33
C MET A 4 -23.85 10.97 13.71
N HIS A 5 -23.55 12.10 14.36
CA HIS A 5 -24.12 12.55 15.63
C HIS A 5 -24.16 14.07 15.68
N SER A 6 -24.88 14.63 16.66
CA SER A 6 -24.81 16.05 17.01
C SER A 6 -23.60 16.31 17.91
N PHE A 7 -22.50 16.75 17.31
CA PHE A 7 -21.25 17.02 18.03
C PHE A 7 -21.22 18.44 18.62
N LEU A 8 -20.59 18.58 19.79
CA LEU A 8 -20.30 19.85 20.45
C LEU A 8 -18.79 20.12 20.46
N LYS A 9 -18.40 21.39 20.26
CA LYS A 9 -17.00 21.80 20.34
C LYS A 9 -16.49 21.63 21.79
N ALA A 10 -15.43 20.87 21.95
CA ALA A 10 -14.86 20.53 23.24
C ALA A 10 -13.53 21.26 23.50
N LYS A 11 -12.62 21.22 22.53
CA LYS A 11 -11.28 21.82 22.60
C LYS A 11 -10.88 22.37 21.23
N ALA A 12 -10.02 23.38 21.23
CA ALA A 12 -9.39 23.89 20.02
C ALA A 12 -7.92 24.20 20.29
N THR A 13 -7.04 23.71 19.43
CA THR A 13 -5.60 23.93 19.48
C THR A 13 -5.17 24.64 18.20
N GLU A 14 -4.51 25.78 18.32
CA GLU A 14 -3.96 26.49 17.17
C GLU A 14 -2.83 25.64 16.55
N ILE A 15 -2.92 25.42 15.24
CA ILE A 15 -1.88 24.72 14.47
C ILE A 15 -1.17 25.79 13.64
N PRO A 16 0.18 25.81 13.62
CA PRO A 16 0.91 26.70 12.74
C PRO A 16 0.42 26.55 11.29
N SER A 17 0.31 27.65 10.56
CA SER A 17 0.03 27.62 9.12
C SER A 17 1.32 27.90 8.38
N PRO A 18 1.66 27.14 7.33
CA PRO A 18 2.76 27.52 6.46
C PRO A 18 2.39 28.81 5.71
N ASP A 19 3.41 29.61 5.38
CA ASP A 19 3.24 30.89 4.66
C ASP A 19 2.94 30.68 3.16
N ASP A 20 3.31 29.51 2.60
CA ASP A 20 3.18 29.20 1.18
C ASP A 20 2.19 28.04 0.94
N GLU A 21 1.33 28.21 -0.07
CA GLU A 21 0.53 27.13 -0.63
C GLU A 21 1.42 26.24 -1.51
N GLU A 22 1.91 25.14 -0.97
CA GLU A 22 2.53 24.09 -1.79
C GLU A 22 1.46 23.32 -2.58
N ASN A 23 1.81 22.95 -3.81
CA ASN A 23 0.93 22.15 -4.64
C ASN A 23 0.96 20.68 -4.19
N VAL A 24 -0.01 20.30 -3.36
CA VAL A 24 0.00 19.00 -2.67
C VAL A 24 -0.45 17.86 -3.58
N SER A 25 0.31 16.77 -3.55
CA SER A 25 0.16 15.56 -4.35
C SER A 25 -0.31 14.36 -3.53
N ALA A 26 -0.84 13.32 -4.18
CA ALA A 26 -1.19 12.09 -3.46
C ALA A 26 0.03 11.42 -2.82
N CYS A 27 1.26 11.73 -3.27
CA CYS A 27 2.49 11.34 -2.58
C CYS A 27 2.55 11.90 -1.15
N ASP A 28 2.17 13.16 -0.94
CA ASP A 28 2.16 13.79 0.39
C ASP A 28 1.13 13.15 1.30
N LEU A 29 -0.08 12.88 0.77
CA LEU A 29 -1.12 12.17 1.51
C LEU A 29 -0.68 10.75 1.88
N PHE A 30 -0.06 10.03 0.94
CA PHE A 30 0.42 8.67 1.17
C PHE A 30 1.58 8.65 2.16
N GLY A 31 2.49 9.62 2.08
CA GLY A 31 3.57 9.86 3.05
C GLY A 31 3.05 10.17 4.45
N PHE A 32 2.02 10.99 4.55
CA PHE A 32 1.32 11.26 5.82
C PHE A 32 0.74 9.98 6.44
N LEU A 33 0.00 9.19 5.66
CA LEU A 33 -0.55 7.90 6.13
C LEU A 33 0.55 6.91 6.52
N PHE A 34 1.66 6.89 5.77
CA PHE A 34 2.82 6.06 6.07
C PHE A 34 3.46 6.47 7.40
N ARG A 35 3.67 7.78 7.64
CA ARG A 35 4.22 8.27 8.91
C ARG A 35 3.29 7.98 10.09
N ILE A 36 1.98 8.09 9.91
CA ILE A 36 1.02 7.64 10.92
C ILE A 36 1.26 6.16 11.21
N SER A 37 1.23 5.31 10.18
CA SER A 37 1.45 3.86 10.33
C SER A 37 2.74 3.51 11.08
N GLN A 38 3.85 4.23 10.82
CA GLN A 38 5.10 4.06 11.56
C GLN A 38 4.98 4.51 13.02
N TRP A 39 4.31 5.62 13.28
CA TRP A 39 4.15 6.18 14.63
C TRP A 39 3.31 5.29 15.53
N ILE A 40 2.16 4.79 15.05
CA ILE A 40 1.32 3.83 15.79
C ILE A 40 1.73 2.36 15.61
N GLN A 41 2.76 2.09 14.80
CA GLN A 41 3.29 0.74 14.52
C GLN A 41 2.23 -0.27 14.03
N THR A 42 1.25 0.22 13.27
CA THR A 42 0.10 -0.57 12.80
C THR A 42 -0.16 -0.31 11.32
N THR A 43 -0.55 -1.35 10.59
CA THR A 43 -0.93 -1.25 9.19
C THR A 43 -2.41 -0.86 9.06
N PRO A 44 -2.76 0.19 8.29
CA PRO A 44 -4.14 0.57 8.10
C PRO A 44 -4.90 -0.37 7.19
N SER A 45 -6.20 -0.45 7.43
CA SER A 45 -7.20 -1.00 6.52
C SER A 45 -7.88 0.15 5.76
N ALA A 46 -8.25 -0.08 4.50
CA ALA A 46 -8.97 0.90 3.69
C ALA A 46 -10.40 0.43 3.43
N TYR A 47 -11.35 1.38 3.43
CA TYR A 47 -12.72 1.14 3.02
C TYR A 47 -13.22 2.28 2.13
N ARG A 48 -13.98 1.93 1.10
CA ARG A 48 -14.66 2.86 0.21
C ARG A 48 -16.07 2.36 -0.04
N HIS A 49 -17.06 3.24 0.11
CA HIS A 49 -18.44 2.90 -0.17
C HIS A 49 -18.65 2.68 -1.68
N GLU A 50 -19.36 1.61 -2.06
CA GLU A 50 -19.57 1.27 -3.48
C GLU A 50 -20.40 2.32 -4.23
N ASP A 51 -21.37 2.93 -3.54
CA ASP A 51 -22.38 3.80 -4.17
C ASP A 51 -21.90 5.21 -4.57
N GLY A 52 -20.60 5.52 -4.46
CA GLY A 52 -19.98 6.71 -5.05
C GLY A 52 -20.41 8.10 -4.53
N GLU A 53 -21.57 8.23 -3.88
CA GLU A 53 -22.15 9.52 -3.45
C GLU A 53 -21.28 10.26 -2.42
N ALA A 54 -20.43 9.53 -1.69
CA ALA A 54 -19.58 10.11 -0.66
C ALA A 54 -18.19 10.54 -1.15
N ASN A 55 -17.71 10.12 -2.34
CA ASN A 55 -16.33 10.35 -2.83
C ASN A 55 -15.26 10.27 -1.71
N ALA A 56 -15.41 9.33 -0.76
CA ALA A 56 -14.63 9.30 0.46
C ALA A 56 -13.94 7.95 0.63
N VAL A 57 -12.72 7.99 1.12
CA VAL A 57 -11.96 6.81 1.54
C VAL A 57 -11.81 6.88 3.06
N TYR A 58 -12.14 5.78 3.73
CA TYR A 58 -11.93 5.60 5.15
C TYR A 58 -10.65 4.78 5.35
N VAL A 59 -9.74 5.29 6.17
CA VAL A 59 -8.49 4.63 6.51
C VAL A 59 -8.50 4.37 8.01
N TRP A 60 -8.52 3.09 8.37
CA TRP A 60 -8.73 2.63 9.73
C TRP A 60 -7.46 2.00 10.29
N PHE A 61 -7.13 2.33 11.53
CA PHE A 61 -6.07 1.67 12.28
C PHE A 61 -6.66 1.04 13.54
N ASP A 62 -6.56 -0.29 13.60
CA ASP A 62 -7.09 -1.10 14.68
C ASP A 62 -6.17 -1.11 15.91
N ASP A 63 -6.76 -1.31 17.09
CA ASP A 63 -6.03 -1.53 18.36
C ASP A 63 -5.02 -0.43 18.73
N VAL A 64 -5.34 0.83 18.42
CA VAL A 64 -4.51 1.99 18.76
C VAL A 64 -5.12 2.83 19.89
N ALA A 65 -4.24 3.45 20.69
CA ALA A 65 -4.59 4.51 21.62
C ALA A 65 -3.52 5.59 21.57
N PHE A 66 -3.93 6.86 21.55
CA PHE A 66 -2.99 7.97 21.45
C PHE A 66 -3.50 9.23 22.15
N ALA A 67 -2.58 10.08 22.59
CA ALA A 67 -2.91 11.39 23.11
C ALA A 67 -3.21 12.37 21.95
N GLU A 68 -4.28 13.16 22.06
CA GLU A 68 -4.62 14.14 21.02
C GLU A 68 -3.48 15.14 20.78
N GLU A 69 -2.86 15.63 21.87
CA GLU A 69 -1.83 16.66 21.78
C GLU A 69 -0.61 16.16 21.02
N ASP A 70 -0.16 14.92 21.31
CA ASP A 70 0.94 14.29 20.60
C ASP A 70 0.60 14.12 19.11
N PHE A 71 -0.63 13.71 18.80
CA PHE A 71 -1.07 13.57 17.41
C PHE A 71 -1.06 14.92 16.68
N LEU A 72 -1.66 15.97 17.25
CA LEU A 72 -1.68 17.30 16.64
C LEU A 72 -0.28 17.92 16.54
N GLN A 73 0.60 17.65 17.50
CA GLN A 73 1.99 18.10 17.44
C GLN A 73 2.75 17.41 16.29
N MET A 74 2.56 16.11 16.10
CA MET A 74 3.26 15.32 15.09
C MET A 74 2.69 15.53 13.68
N PHE A 75 1.38 15.66 13.56
CA PHE A 75 0.65 15.55 12.29
C PHE A 75 -0.23 16.75 11.97
N GLY A 76 -0.35 17.72 12.88
CA GLY A 76 -1.19 18.90 12.67
C GLY A 76 -0.77 19.68 11.43
N MET A 77 0.52 19.90 11.23
CA MET A 77 1.05 20.59 10.04
C MET A 77 0.72 19.87 8.74
N ASP A 78 0.79 18.53 8.74
CA ASP A 78 0.42 17.73 7.57
C ASP A 78 -1.06 17.91 7.23
N LEU A 79 -1.95 17.87 8.22
CA LEU A 79 -3.37 18.13 8.01
C LEU A 79 -3.59 19.52 7.40
N VAL A 80 -2.85 20.53 7.85
CA VAL A 80 -2.95 21.90 7.33
C VAL A 80 -2.48 21.99 5.89
N LEU A 81 -1.41 21.31 5.51
CA LEU A 81 -0.92 21.26 4.13
C LEU A 81 -1.93 20.53 3.23
N LEU A 82 -2.34 19.32 3.63
CA LEU A 82 -3.22 18.45 2.86
C LEU A 82 -4.61 19.06 2.63
N ARG A 83 -5.08 19.97 3.49
CA ARG A 83 -6.45 20.54 3.40
C ARG A 83 -6.73 21.30 2.11
N THR A 84 -5.69 21.77 1.41
CA THR A 84 -5.82 22.49 0.14
C THR A 84 -6.46 21.60 -0.94
N ARG A 85 -6.34 20.27 -0.77
CA ARG A 85 -6.83 19.29 -1.73
C ARG A 85 -7.73 18.20 -1.13
N TRP A 86 -7.50 17.78 0.10
CA TRP A 86 -8.31 16.77 0.78
C TRP A 86 -8.87 17.29 2.10
N LYS A 87 -10.18 17.18 2.29
CA LYS A 87 -10.76 17.35 3.62
C LYS A 87 -10.59 16.04 4.39
N ILE A 88 -9.77 16.08 5.45
CA ILE A 88 -9.48 14.94 6.31
C ILE A 88 -10.15 15.18 7.67
N ASP A 89 -11.09 14.31 8.01
CA ASP A 89 -11.69 14.26 9.34
C ASP A 89 -11.19 13.01 10.07
N ILE A 90 -10.91 13.13 11.36
CA ILE A 90 -10.40 12.02 12.17
C ILE A 90 -11.43 11.65 13.21
N PHE A 91 -11.69 10.36 13.35
CA PHE A 91 -12.64 9.80 14.30
C PHE A 91 -11.95 8.78 15.20
N GLY A 92 -12.40 8.74 16.45
CA GLY A 92 -12.06 7.71 17.41
C GLY A 92 -13.05 7.72 18.57
N MET A 93 -12.71 7.04 19.65
CA MET A 93 -13.54 6.83 20.82
C MET A 93 -12.77 7.22 22.07
N GLU A 94 -13.43 7.81 23.05
CA GLU A 94 -12.82 7.97 24.38
C GLU A 94 -12.93 6.67 25.19
N ASP A 95 -11.88 6.30 25.93
CA ASP A 95 -11.78 5.03 26.65
C ASP A 95 -12.91 4.81 27.68
N SER A 96 -13.15 5.79 28.54
CA SER A 96 -14.02 5.62 29.73
C SER A 96 -15.51 5.71 29.39
N SER A 97 -15.88 6.71 28.62
CA SER A 97 -17.25 7.06 28.24
C SER A 97 -17.70 6.39 26.96
N GLN A 98 -16.75 5.90 26.14
CA GLN A 98 -17.03 5.36 24.81
C GLN A 98 -17.77 6.38 23.93
N GLU A 99 -17.60 7.68 24.18
CA GLU A 99 -18.14 8.69 23.29
C GLU A 99 -17.26 8.86 22.06
N THR A 100 -17.89 9.15 20.92
CA THR A 100 -17.15 9.42 19.70
C THR A 100 -16.46 10.77 19.79
N VAL A 101 -15.17 10.77 19.46
CA VAL A 101 -14.35 11.95 19.29
C VAL A 101 -14.18 12.21 17.80
N TRP A 102 -14.39 13.45 17.39
CA TRP A 102 -14.14 13.93 16.03
C TRP A 102 -13.13 15.07 16.08
N LEU A 103 -11.97 14.87 15.42
CA LEU A 103 -11.00 15.93 15.17
C LEU A 103 -11.18 16.44 13.74
N ALA A 104 -11.28 17.75 13.60
CA ALA A 104 -11.37 18.43 12.32
C ALA A 104 -10.50 19.68 12.32
N LEU A 105 -10.07 20.10 11.13
CA LEU A 105 -9.52 21.44 10.96
C LEU A 105 -10.64 22.47 10.80
N GLU A 106 -10.52 23.58 11.52
CA GLU A 106 -11.34 24.78 11.34
C GLU A 106 -10.45 26.00 11.13
N GLU A 107 -10.89 26.91 10.27
CA GLU A 107 -10.23 28.20 10.07
C GLU A 107 -11.05 29.32 10.73
N ALA A 108 -10.40 30.15 11.52
CA ALA A 108 -10.98 31.36 12.10
C ALA A 108 -9.93 32.46 12.15
N ASP A 109 -10.29 33.67 11.72
CA ASP A 109 -9.42 34.85 11.74
C ASP A 109 -8.05 34.64 11.06
N ARG A 110 -8.03 33.93 9.92
CA ARG A 110 -6.81 33.53 9.17
C ARG A 110 -5.86 32.62 9.95
N ARG A 111 -6.34 31.99 11.02
CA ARG A 111 -5.62 30.99 11.81
C ARG A 111 -6.31 29.66 11.68
N VAL A 112 -5.52 28.61 11.87
CA VAL A 112 -5.96 27.24 11.70
C VAL A 112 -5.98 26.56 13.05
N TYR A 113 -7.05 25.82 13.31
CA TYR A 113 -7.22 25.12 14.57
C TYR A 113 -7.53 23.65 14.32
N GLY A 114 -6.85 22.77 15.05
CA GLY A 114 -7.32 21.42 15.30
C GLY A 114 -8.43 21.49 16.35
N VAL A 115 -9.65 21.16 15.95
CA VAL A 115 -10.83 21.26 16.81
C VAL A 115 -11.31 19.88 17.17
N GLN A 116 -11.31 19.60 18.47
CA GLN A 116 -11.94 18.42 19.04
C GLN A 116 -13.42 18.68 19.25
N LYS A 117 -14.24 17.76 18.76
CA LYS A 117 -15.68 17.74 18.99
C LYS A 117 -16.06 16.40 19.60
N THR A 118 -16.90 16.44 20.61
CA THR A 118 -17.38 15.26 21.34
C THR A 118 -18.91 15.34 21.48
N LEU A 119 -19.56 14.27 21.91
CA LEU A 119 -21.01 14.27 22.11
C LEU A 119 -21.39 15.07 23.36
N SER A 120 -20.53 15.03 24.38
CA SER A 120 -20.70 15.71 25.66
C SER A 120 -20.22 17.17 25.64
N GLY A 121 -19.40 17.55 24.66
CA GLY A 121 -18.68 18.83 24.62
C GLY A 121 -17.55 18.93 25.65
N ARG A 122 -17.19 17.82 26.31
CA ARG A 122 -16.05 17.77 27.23
C ARG A 122 -14.79 17.37 26.47
N PRO A 123 -13.64 17.98 26.82
CA PRO A 123 -12.38 17.63 26.20
C PRO A 123 -11.95 16.22 26.62
N VAL A 124 -11.27 15.54 25.70
CA VAL A 124 -10.71 14.20 25.87
C VAL A 124 -9.21 14.26 25.60
N ASP A 125 -8.41 13.65 26.47
CA ASP A 125 -6.95 13.65 26.30
C ASP A 125 -6.46 12.45 25.49
N THR A 126 -7.10 11.28 25.66
CA THR A 126 -6.72 10.01 25.01
C THR A 126 -7.84 9.48 24.15
N ILE A 127 -7.51 9.16 22.89
CA ILE A 127 -8.43 8.62 21.88
C ILE A 127 -8.01 7.18 21.58
N GLN A 128 -8.99 6.27 21.67
CA GLN A 128 -8.91 4.88 21.24
C GLN A 128 -9.48 4.73 19.84
N SER A 129 -8.87 3.88 19.02
CA SER A 129 -9.13 3.75 17.58
C SER A 129 -8.80 5.01 16.78
N LEU A 130 -8.39 4.81 15.52
CA LEU A 130 -8.07 5.90 14.61
C LEU A 130 -8.68 5.62 13.25
N CYS A 131 -9.62 6.47 12.84
CA CYS A 131 -10.21 6.43 11.52
C CYS A 131 -10.05 7.79 10.85
N LEU A 132 -9.45 7.81 9.67
CA LEU A 132 -9.39 9.01 8.83
C LEU A 132 -10.43 8.89 7.73
N ARG A 133 -11.32 9.87 7.63
CA ARG A 133 -12.20 10.06 6.49
C ARG A 133 -11.58 11.09 5.55
N ILE A 134 -11.14 10.62 4.39
CA ILE A 134 -10.49 11.45 3.37
C ILE A 134 -11.52 11.73 2.27
N GLN A 135 -11.98 12.98 2.20
CA GLN A 135 -12.87 13.43 1.15
C GLN A 135 -12.07 13.72 -0.13
N CYS A 136 -12.40 13.02 -1.20
CA CYS A 136 -11.79 13.18 -2.52
C CYS A 136 -12.65 14.09 -3.41
N LEU A 137 -12.02 14.64 -4.45
CA LEU A 137 -12.66 15.54 -5.43
C LEU A 137 -13.58 14.79 -6.40
N SER A 138 -13.33 13.49 -6.61
CA SER A 138 -14.11 12.66 -7.54
C SER A 138 -14.15 11.20 -7.14
N SER A 139 -15.14 10.48 -7.68
CA SER A 139 -15.30 9.04 -7.48
C SER A 139 -14.09 8.27 -8.03
N ALA A 140 -13.55 8.69 -9.18
CA ALA A 140 -12.35 8.11 -9.78
C ALA A 140 -11.12 8.31 -8.88
N GLN A 141 -10.91 9.51 -8.34
CA GLN A 141 -9.79 9.76 -7.42
C GLN A 141 -9.90 8.89 -6.16
N SER A 142 -11.11 8.79 -5.58
CA SER A 142 -11.33 7.93 -4.41
C SER A 142 -11.09 6.45 -4.69
N GLU A 143 -11.40 5.95 -5.89
CA GLU A 143 -11.12 4.58 -6.29
C GLU A 143 -9.63 4.31 -6.34
N VAL A 144 -8.85 5.17 -7.01
CA VAL A 144 -7.41 4.96 -7.15
C VAL A 144 -6.71 5.09 -5.78
N LEU A 145 -7.11 6.07 -4.96
CA LEU A 145 -6.58 6.20 -3.59
C LEU A 145 -6.90 4.97 -2.73
N TYR A 146 -8.13 4.46 -2.79
CA TYR A 146 -8.49 3.23 -2.09
C TYR A 146 -7.61 2.05 -2.53
N VAL A 147 -7.42 1.86 -3.84
CA VAL A 147 -6.59 0.77 -4.36
C VAL A 147 -5.13 0.92 -3.94
N LEU A 148 -4.58 2.14 -3.98
CA LEU A 148 -3.22 2.42 -3.53
C LEU A 148 -3.04 2.06 -2.04
N ILE A 149 -3.93 2.55 -1.17
CA ILE A 149 -3.87 2.33 0.28
C ILE A 149 -4.04 0.84 0.60
N ALA A 150 -4.94 0.15 -0.09
CA ALA A 150 -5.20 -1.28 0.12
C ALA A 150 -4.05 -2.19 -0.37
N ALA A 151 -3.33 -1.79 -1.42
CA ALA A 151 -2.21 -2.54 -1.98
C ALA A 151 -0.86 -2.21 -1.33
N ALA A 152 -0.81 -1.18 -0.49
CA ALA A 152 0.42 -0.69 0.10
C ALA A 152 1.02 -1.66 1.11
N ASN A 153 2.33 -1.90 0.96
CA ASN A 153 3.15 -2.41 2.05
C ASN A 153 3.58 -1.23 2.93
N TRP A 154 2.89 -1.08 4.05
CA TRP A 154 3.12 0.02 4.98
C TRP A 154 4.44 -0.07 5.76
N LYS A 155 5.21 -1.15 5.63
CA LYS A 155 6.59 -1.21 6.17
C LYS A 155 7.60 -0.55 5.24
N SER A 156 7.40 -0.65 3.93
CA SER A 156 8.28 -0.07 2.91
C SER A 156 7.74 1.22 2.28
N GLY A 157 6.50 1.60 2.58
CA GLY A 157 5.89 2.82 2.02
C GLY A 157 5.64 2.74 0.52
N ALA A 158 5.34 1.53 0.02
CA ALA A 158 5.30 1.25 -1.41
C ALA A 158 4.19 0.28 -1.79
N ALA A 159 3.73 0.35 -3.05
CA ALA A 159 2.67 -0.50 -3.58
C ALA A 159 3.01 -0.98 -5.00
N ALA A 160 2.61 -2.22 -5.31
CA ALA A 160 2.58 -2.75 -6.66
C ALA A 160 1.14 -2.76 -7.17
N LEU A 161 0.87 -2.07 -8.27
CA LEU A 161 -0.44 -1.88 -8.86
C LEU A 161 -0.49 -2.37 -10.32
N ASP A 162 -1.71 -2.49 -10.84
CA ASP A 162 -1.93 -2.68 -12.27
C ASP A 162 -1.53 -1.41 -13.05
N TRP A 163 -0.98 -1.60 -14.26
CA TRP A 163 -0.55 -0.50 -15.14
C TRP A 163 -1.66 0.50 -15.51
N LYS A 164 -2.94 0.13 -15.40
CA LYS A 164 -4.05 1.07 -15.58
C LYS A 164 -4.03 2.25 -14.60
N TYR A 165 -3.36 2.09 -13.44
CA TYR A 165 -3.19 3.15 -12.44
C TYR A 165 -1.90 3.95 -12.63
N GLY A 166 -1.04 3.58 -13.60
CA GLY A 166 0.24 4.24 -13.85
C GLY A 166 0.15 5.74 -14.15
N PRO A 167 -0.82 6.23 -14.95
CA PRO A 167 -0.98 7.66 -15.19
C PRO A 167 -1.21 8.45 -13.89
N PHE A 168 -2.03 7.93 -12.98
CA PHE A 168 -2.27 8.55 -11.67
C PHE A 168 -0.99 8.59 -10.83
N LEU A 169 -0.25 7.48 -10.74
CA LEU A 169 1.00 7.47 -9.97
C LEU A 169 2.03 8.47 -10.51
N LEU A 170 2.09 8.65 -11.83
CA LEU A 170 2.99 9.61 -12.46
C LEU A 170 2.55 11.06 -12.18
N GLU A 171 1.27 11.37 -12.37
CA GLU A 171 0.70 12.70 -12.10
C GLU A 171 0.84 13.11 -10.63
N GLU A 172 0.82 12.13 -9.71
CA GLU A 172 0.86 12.36 -8.27
C GLU A 172 2.24 12.16 -7.63
N ASN A 173 3.32 12.14 -8.42
CA ASN A 173 4.71 12.00 -7.95
C ASN A 173 4.96 10.74 -7.08
N LEU A 174 4.26 9.65 -7.38
CA LEU A 174 4.42 8.36 -6.70
C LEU A 174 5.17 7.33 -7.57
N ALA A 175 5.15 7.49 -8.89
CA ALA A 175 5.62 6.46 -9.82
C ALA A 175 7.14 6.21 -9.72
N LEU A 176 7.50 4.93 -9.57
CA LEU A 176 8.87 4.47 -9.76
C LEU A 176 9.08 4.08 -11.23
N PRO A 177 10.05 4.68 -11.94
CA PRO A 177 10.24 4.45 -13.38
C PRO A 177 11.01 3.15 -13.64
N ILE A 178 10.32 2.01 -13.54
CA ILE A 178 10.91 0.69 -13.74
C ILE A 178 10.64 0.22 -15.15
N GLN A 179 11.72 -0.10 -15.87
CA GLN A 179 11.62 -0.65 -17.22
C GLN A 179 11.25 -2.13 -17.17
N ASN A 180 10.37 -2.55 -18.07
CA ASN A 180 10.02 -3.96 -18.27
C ASN A 180 9.51 -4.65 -16.98
N SER A 181 8.76 -3.94 -16.14
CA SER A 181 8.10 -4.55 -14.98
C SER A 181 6.71 -5.08 -15.33
N CYS A 182 6.33 -6.16 -14.65
CA CYS A 182 4.98 -6.72 -14.78
C CYS A 182 3.93 -5.80 -14.15
N PHE A 183 4.31 -5.03 -13.13
CA PHE A 183 3.44 -4.13 -12.38
C PHE A 183 3.93 -2.68 -12.46
N CYS A 184 3.02 -1.75 -12.16
CA CYS A 184 3.36 -0.35 -11.95
C CYS A 184 3.60 -0.12 -10.45
N TYR A 185 4.70 0.51 -10.09
CA TYR A 185 5.11 0.68 -8.70
C TYR A 185 4.96 2.12 -8.24
N GLY A 186 4.39 2.30 -7.05
CA GLY A 186 4.21 3.59 -6.39
C GLY A 186 4.92 3.62 -5.04
N SER A 187 5.52 4.75 -4.65
CA SER A 187 6.33 4.87 -3.44
C SER A 187 6.37 6.30 -2.89
N VAL A 188 6.47 6.43 -1.56
CA VAL A 188 6.80 7.70 -0.87
C VAL A 188 8.29 8.04 -0.90
N PHE A 189 9.12 7.08 -1.32
CA PHE A 189 10.57 7.20 -1.48
C PHE A 189 10.95 7.19 -2.96
N GLU A 190 11.98 7.96 -3.33
CA GLU A 190 12.48 8.04 -4.70
C GLU A 190 13.10 6.72 -5.19
N GLU A 191 13.67 5.94 -4.27
CA GLU A 191 14.32 4.66 -4.56
C GLU A 191 13.90 3.60 -3.54
N ILE A 192 13.72 2.37 -4.02
CA ILE A 192 13.44 1.20 -3.19
C ILE A 192 14.36 0.07 -3.64
N GLU A 193 14.93 -0.61 -2.65
CA GLU A 193 15.75 -1.80 -2.91
C GLU A 193 14.93 -2.91 -3.59
N PRO A 194 15.51 -3.62 -4.58
CA PRO A 194 14.83 -4.72 -5.27
C PRO A 194 14.22 -5.78 -4.35
N GLU A 195 14.82 -6.03 -3.19
CA GLU A 195 14.31 -6.99 -2.21
C GLU A 195 12.98 -6.54 -1.59
N ASP A 196 12.83 -5.25 -1.32
CA ASP A 196 11.58 -4.69 -0.79
C ASP A 196 10.49 -4.65 -1.87
N MET A 197 10.88 -4.43 -3.12
CA MET A 197 9.98 -4.53 -4.28
C MET A 197 9.44 -5.95 -4.47
N LEU A 198 10.22 -6.99 -4.14
CA LEU A 198 9.70 -8.36 -4.11
C LEU A 198 8.76 -8.62 -2.92
N ARG A 199 8.97 -7.94 -1.79
CA ARG A 199 8.16 -8.09 -0.57
C ARG A 199 6.77 -7.47 -0.70
N ILE A 200 6.62 -6.43 -1.52
CA ILE A 200 5.31 -5.81 -1.72
C ILE A 200 4.39 -6.64 -2.62
N LEU A 201 4.94 -7.58 -3.39
CA LEU A 201 4.15 -8.44 -4.27
C LEU A 201 3.28 -9.40 -3.46
N THR A 202 1.98 -9.33 -3.68
CA THR A 202 1.01 -10.30 -3.15
C THR A 202 1.19 -11.68 -3.80
N PHE A 203 0.69 -12.71 -3.14
CA PHE A 203 0.64 -14.07 -3.69
C PHE A 203 0.02 -14.11 -5.10
N GLN A 204 -1.07 -13.36 -5.30
CA GLN A 204 -1.76 -13.31 -6.59
C GLN A 204 -0.91 -12.63 -7.67
N GLN A 205 -0.18 -11.58 -7.33
CA GLN A 205 0.75 -10.92 -8.27
C GLN A 205 1.92 -11.85 -8.63
N LYS A 206 2.42 -12.65 -7.70
CA LYS A 206 3.43 -13.68 -7.99
C LYS A 206 2.89 -14.73 -8.97
N ILE A 207 1.62 -15.14 -8.84
CA ILE A 207 0.96 -16.02 -9.81
C ILE A 207 0.88 -15.36 -11.20
N ILE A 208 0.49 -14.08 -11.28
CA ILE A 208 0.43 -13.33 -12.55
C ILE A 208 1.81 -13.29 -13.21
N LEU A 209 2.85 -12.97 -12.44
CA LEU A 209 4.23 -12.91 -12.90
C LEU A 209 4.69 -14.26 -13.48
N TRP A 210 4.50 -15.35 -12.74
CA TRP A 210 4.81 -16.71 -13.22
C TRP A 210 3.98 -17.10 -14.44
N THR A 211 2.72 -16.68 -14.50
CA THR A 211 1.85 -16.97 -15.65
C THR A 211 2.37 -16.27 -16.90
N GLY A 212 2.79 -15.01 -16.78
CA GLY A 212 3.41 -14.25 -17.86
C GLY A 212 4.64 -14.96 -18.43
N PHE A 213 5.51 -15.46 -17.56
CA PHE A 213 6.66 -16.26 -17.97
C PHE A 213 6.28 -17.60 -18.61
N LEU A 214 5.54 -18.46 -17.90
CA LEU A 214 5.28 -19.83 -18.38
C LEU A 214 4.40 -19.86 -19.65
N LYS A 215 3.46 -18.94 -19.78
CA LYS A 215 2.54 -18.90 -20.92
C LYS A 215 3.13 -18.15 -22.13
N ASN A 216 3.80 -17.02 -21.89
CA ASN A 216 4.19 -16.09 -22.95
C ASN A 216 5.71 -15.90 -23.09
N GLY A 217 6.51 -16.46 -22.18
CA GLY A 217 7.96 -16.30 -22.17
C GLY A 217 8.44 -14.92 -21.72
N PHE A 218 7.62 -14.17 -20.97
CA PHE A 218 8.01 -12.83 -20.51
C PHE A 218 9.08 -12.89 -19.41
N ASP A 219 10.14 -12.11 -19.61
CA ASP A 219 11.29 -11.98 -18.71
C ASP A 219 11.26 -10.60 -18.04
N TYR A 220 10.29 -10.40 -17.14
CA TYR A 220 10.12 -9.13 -16.44
C TYR A 220 11.24 -8.84 -15.42
N ALA A 221 11.47 -7.57 -15.13
CA ALA A 221 12.50 -7.10 -14.19
C ALA A 221 12.41 -7.76 -12.81
N GLU A 222 11.19 -8.08 -12.34
CA GLU A 222 10.97 -8.79 -11.08
C GLU A 222 11.73 -10.13 -10.99
N PHE A 223 11.95 -10.82 -12.12
CA PHE A 223 12.71 -12.06 -12.12
C PHE A 223 14.20 -11.85 -11.92
N GLU A 224 14.76 -10.74 -12.40
CA GLU A 224 16.16 -10.37 -12.12
C GLU A 224 16.34 -10.14 -10.63
N TRP A 225 15.44 -9.36 -10.03
CA TRP A 225 15.45 -9.10 -8.60
C TRP A 225 15.35 -10.42 -7.82
N LEU A 226 14.40 -11.29 -8.21
CA LEU A 226 14.18 -12.57 -7.55
C LEU A 226 15.40 -13.48 -7.66
N TYR A 227 15.95 -13.67 -8.86
CA TYR A 227 17.13 -14.51 -9.07
C TYR A 227 18.34 -14.03 -8.26
N ASN A 228 18.63 -12.73 -8.29
CA ASN A 228 19.73 -12.14 -7.55
C ASN A 228 19.54 -12.30 -6.03
N THR A 229 18.31 -12.15 -5.55
CA THR A 229 17.99 -12.32 -4.12
C THR A 229 18.08 -13.78 -3.68
N ILE A 230 17.64 -14.74 -4.52
CA ILE A 230 17.82 -16.19 -4.26
C ILE A 230 19.30 -16.52 -4.19
N SER A 231 20.09 -16.00 -5.12
CA SER A 231 21.54 -16.26 -5.21
C SER A 231 22.30 -15.74 -3.98
N LYS A 232 21.79 -14.70 -3.33
CA LYS A 232 22.32 -14.16 -2.06
C LYS A 232 21.75 -14.85 -0.81
N ALA A 233 20.87 -15.85 -0.97
CA ALA A 233 20.13 -16.49 0.11
C ALA A 233 19.32 -15.51 1.00
N ALA A 234 18.83 -14.42 0.39
CA ALA A 234 18.18 -13.30 1.09
C ALA A 234 16.65 -13.23 0.87
N VAL A 235 16.05 -14.18 0.14
CA VAL A 235 14.61 -14.11 -0.19
C VAL A 235 13.76 -14.29 1.05
N SER A 236 13.09 -13.21 1.44
CA SER A 236 12.02 -13.28 2.42
C SER A 236 10.85 -14.09 1.90
N ASN A 237 10.32 -14.98 2.73
CA ASN A 237 9.15 -15.81 2.43
C ASN A 237 9.28 -16.63 1.13
N ARG A 238 10.44 -17.28 0.92
CA ARG A 238 10.70 -18.15 -0.24
C ARG A 238 9.57 -19.17 -0.51
N THR A 239 8.95 -19.71 0.54
CA THR A 239 7.81 -20.62 0.44
C THR A 239 6.65 -20.04 -0.38
N GLU A 240 6.38 -18.73 -0.29
CA GLU A 240 5.32 -18.09 -1.06
C GLU A 240 5.65 -18.03 -2.57
N TRP A 241 6.93 -17.87 -2.90
CA TRP A 241 7.41 -17.95 -4.28
C TRP A 241 7.29 -19.37 -4.84
N GLU A 242 7.62 -20.39 -4.04
CA GLU A 242 7.45 -21.80 -4.40
C GLU A 242 5.98 -22.17 -4.60
N LEU A 243 5.10 -21.76 -3.68
CA LEU A 243 3.66 -22.04 -3.75
C LEU A 243 2.98 -21.31 -4.91
N SER A 244 3.35 -20.06 -5.20
CA SER A 244 2.79 -19.31 -6.33
C SER A 244 3.24 -19.93 -7.65
N LEU A 245 4.50 -20.36 -7.77
CA LEU A 245 4.97 -21.11 -8.93
C LEU A 245 4.20 -22.42 -9.11
N HIS A 246 4.10 -23.23 -8.05
CA HIS A 246 3.37 -24.49 -8.08
C HIS A 246 1.90 -24.29 -8.49
N THR A 247 1.24 -23.27 -7.94
CA THR A 247 -0.14 -22.92 -8.28
C THR A 247 -0.28 -22.55 -9.76
N THR A 248 0.65 -21.75 -10.29
CA THR A 248 0.67 -21.40 -11.72
C THR A 248 0.88 -22.63 -12.60
N MET A 249 1.81 -23.51 -12.23
CA MET A 249 2.07 -24.75 -12.96
C MET A 249 0.82 -25.65 -12.98
N GLN A 250 0.10 -25.77 -11.86
CA GLN A 250 -1.17 -26.50 -11.81
C GLN A 250 -2.24 -25.86 -12.72
N ASN A 251 -2.40 -24.53 -12.66
CA ASN A 251 -3.36 -23.81 -13.49
C ASN A 251 -3.08 -23.97 -14.99
N LEU A 252 -1.80 -24.00 -15.37
CA LEU A 252 -1.35 -24.21 -16.74
C LEU A 252 -1.15 -25.69 -17.11
N LYS A 253 -1.47 -26.61 -16.19
CA LYS A 253 -1.35 -28.07 -16.35
C LYS A 253 0.06 -28.54 -16.71
N TYR A 254 1.08 -27.88 -16.20
CA TYR A 254 2.45 -28.34 -16.30
C TYR A 254 2.66 -29.62 -15.48
N THR A 255 3.50 -30.52 -15.99
CA THR A 255 3.91 -31.73 -15.27
C THR A 255 5.42 -31.85 -15.23
N ILE A 256 5.94 -32.28 -14.09
CA ILE A 256 7.37 -32.58 -13.88
C ILE A 256 7.52 -34.09 -13.73
N GLN A 257 8.38 -34.70 -14.52
CA GLN A 257 8.84 -36.07 -14.31
C GLN A 257 10.25 -36.01 -13.74
N VAL A 258 10.44 -36.54 -12.54
CA VAL A 258 11.75 -36.57 -11.88
C VAL A 258 12.32 -37.97 -11.95
N SER A 259 13.56 -38.07 -12.40
CA SER A 259 14.39 -39.27 -12.34
C SER A 259 15.62 -38.99 -11.45
N PRO A 260 16.38 -40.02 -11.01
CA PRO A 260 17.48 -39.84 -10.07
C PRO A 260 18.54 -38.80 -10.49
N ASN A 261 18.74 -38.58 -11.80
CA ASN A 261 19.77 -37.69 -12.34
C ASN A 261 19.24 -36.65 -13.34
N ASP A 262 17.92 -36.62 -13.58
CA ASP A 262 17.34 -35.76 -14.63
C ASP A 262 15.89 -35.42 -14.31
N PHE A 263 15.39 -34.34 -14.91
CA PHE A 263 13.98 -33.97 -14.85
C PHE A 263 13.47 -33.59 -16.23
N GLU A 264 12.20 -33.90 -16.49
CA GLU A 264 11.52 -33.50 -17.71
C GLU A 264 10.30 -32.66 -17.36
N LEU A 265 10.18 -31.51 -18.02
CA LEU A 265 9.06 -30.60 -17.83
C LEU A 265 8.19 -30.61 -19.09
N TYR A 266 6.89 -30.79 -18.91
CA TYR A 266 5.91 -30.73 -19.98
C TYR A 266 4.86 -29.67 -19.68
N ASP A 267 4.45 -28.91 -20.69
CA ASP A 267 3.34 -27.97 -20.57
C ASP A 267 1.97 -28.67 -20.62
N GLY A 268 0.89 -27.89 -20.47
CA GLY A 268 -0.49 -28.40 -20.52
C GLY A 268 -0.92 -28.99 -21.87
N HIS A 269 -0.11 -28.86 -22.92
CA HIS A 269 -0.32 -29.49 -24.23
C HIS A 269 0.51 -30.77 -24.39
N GLY A 270 1.28 -31.17 -23.37
CA GLY A 270 2.19 -32.32 -23.42
C GLY A 270 3.47 -32.03 -24.19
N ALA A 271 3.77 -30.77 -24.53
CA ALA A 271 5.02 -30.41 -25.18
C ALA A 271 6.13 -30.26 -24.13
N ARG A 272 7.28 -30.89 -24.40
CA ARG A 272 8.46 -30.78 -23.54
C ARG A 272 9.01 -29.36 -23.58
N ARG A 273 9.27 -28.80 -22.40
CA ARG A 273 9.86 -27.46 -22.20
C ARG A 273 11.28 -27.61 -21.69
N TYR A 274 12.18 -26.82 -22.27
CA TYR A 274 13.60 -26.83 -21.94
C TYR A 274 13.96 -25.46 -21.38
N PHE A 275 14.59 -25.46 -20.21
CA PHE A 275 15.11 -24.28 -19.54
C PHE A 275 16.56 -24.52 -19.16
N ASN A 276 17.37 -23.47 -19.16
CA ASN A 276 18.81 -23.59 -18.93
C ASN A 276 19.30 -22.53 -17.93
N PHE A 277 20.15 -22.93 -16.97
CA PHE A 277 20.81 -21.98 -16.06
C PHE A 277 21.76 -21.01 -16.77
N ASN A 278 22.27 -21.38 -17.95
CA ASN A 278 23.09 -20.50 -18.80
C ASN A 278 22.25 -19.55 -19.69
N SER A 279 20.93 -19.56 -19.54
CA SER A 279 20.04 -18.65 -20.26
C SER A 279 20.32 -17.20 -19.84
N THR A 280 20.15 -16.27 -20.78
CA THR A 280 20.15 -14.84 -20.46
C THR A 280 18.88 -14.44 -19.72
N SER A 281 17.80 -15.22 -19.82
CA SER A 281 16.55 -14.94 -19.11
C SER A 281 16.72 -15.12 -17.62
N TYR A 282 16.32 -14.12 -16.84
CA TYR A 282 16.27 -14.22 -15.39
C TYR A 282 15.09 -15.07 -14.91
N ALA A 283 13.97 -15.06 -15.62
CA ALA A 283 12.79 -15.86 -15.34
C ALA A 283 13.11 -17.36 -15.40
N GLU A 284 13.82 -17.81 -16.45
CA GLU A 284 14.26 -19.21 -16.56
C GLU A 284 15.19 -19.59 -15.40
N ARG A 285 16.16 -18.73 -15.09
CA ARG A 285 17.13 -18.98 -14.01
C ARG A 285 16.47 -18.98 -12.63
N ALA A 286 15.54 -18.06 -12.37
CA ALA A 286 14.77 -18.00 -11.13
C ALA A 286 13.85 -19.23 -10.99
N PHE A 287 13.15 -19.60 -12.06
CA PHE A 287 12.30 -20.80 -12.13
C PHE A 287 13.10 -22.05 -11.76
N LEU A 288 14.26 -22.25 -12.38
CA LEU A 288 15.12 -23.39 -12.10
C LEU A 288 15.68 -23.37 -10.68
N LYS A 289 16.10 -22.21 -10.14
CA LYS A 289 16.58 -22.09 -8.75
C LYS A 289 15.49 -22.36 -7.72
N ILE A 290 14.23 -22.12 -8.04
CA ILE A 290 13.08 -22.42 -7.17
C ILE A 290 12.76 -23.92 -7.20
N LEU A 291 12.66 -24.52 -8.40
CA LEU A 291 12.36 -25.96 -8.52
C LEU A 291 13.49 -26.85 -8.02
N PHE A 292 14.74 -26.42 -8.22
CA PHE A 292 15.93 -27.20 -7.90
C PHE A 292 16.85 -26.36 -7.00
N PRO A 293 16.58 -26.30 -5.68
CA PRO A 293 17.25 -25.41 -4.74
C PRO A 293 18.72 -25.76 -4.44
N LEU A 294 19.36 -26.64 -5.23
CA LEU A 294 20.73 -27.07 -4.97
C LEU A 294 21.72 -25.93 -5.26
N ASN A 295 22.55 -25.66 -4.25
CA ASN A 295 23.66 -24.72 -4.32
C ASN A 295 24.75 -25.31 -5.23
N THR A 296 24.72 -24.96 -6.51
CA THR A 296 25.95 -24.76 -7.28
C THR A 296 26.36 -23.31 -7.16
#